data_AF-A0A0M8K6Z1-F1
#
_entry.id   AF-A0A0M8K6Z1-F1
#
_cell.length_a   1.000
_cell.length_b   1.000
_cell.length_c   1.000
_cell.angle_alpha   90.00
_cell.angle_beta   90.00
_cell.angle_gamma   90.00
#
_symmetry.space_group_name_H-M   'P 1'
#
loop_
_entity.id
_entity.type
_entity.pdbx_description
1 polymer ?
#
loop_
_entity_poly.entity_id
_entity_poly.type
_entity_poly.pdbx_seq_one_letter_code
_entity_poly.pdbx_strand_id
1 'polypeptide(L)'
;MRRFLLLLLFVLMVGVAACRTESLPSADQLTGQRGCTEIGCSSGLTVRLVGNVPDAFTIAAQRPGQPPIVAICPEGRITVPDREAGASAICQPDGVFFDNFTPEEVEIVVRVGQSNNVSRLVKPTYEKVQPNGPGCPPVCEQAVVEIELP
;
A
#
# COMPACT_ATOMS: atom_id res chain seq x y z
N MET A 1 -37.36 30.32 -80.64
CA MET A 1 -36.60 29.60 -81.69
C MET A 1 -35.35 29.06 -81.01
N ARG A 2 -35.26 27.75 -80.74
CA ARG A 2 -34.93 26.65 -81.67
C ARG A 2 -33.40 26.45 -81.75
N ARG A 3 -32.94 25.43 -81.01
CA ARG A 3 -31.84 24.48 -81.31
C ARG A 3 -30.39 24.97 -81.16
N PHE A 4 -29.61 24.28 -80.35
CA PHE A 4 -28.58 23.29 -80.76
C PHE A 4 -27.81 22.91 -79.46
N LEU A 5 -28.03 21.75 -78.85
CA LEU A 5 -27.58 20.41 -79.27
C LEU A 5 -26.05 20.24 -79.14
N LEU A 6 -25.68 19.31 -78.25
CA LEU A 6 -24.49 18.44 -78.27
C LEU A 6 -23.12 19.03 -77.90
N LEU A 7 -22.64 18.65 -76.70
CA LEU A 7 -21.27 18.20 -76.36
C LEU A 7 -21.26 17.96 -74.84
N LEU A 8 -21.69 16.81 -74.32
CA LEU A 8 -20.91 15.57 -74.25
C LEU A 8 -19.47 15.83 -73.81
N LEU A 9 -19.29 16.17 -72.52
CA LEU A 9 -18.07 15.82 -71.81
C LEU A 9 -18.45 15.02 -70.54
N PHE A 10 -18.38 13.71 -70.73
CA PHE A 10 -18.24 12.72 -69.68
C PHE A 10 -17.06 13.11 -68.79
N VAL A 11 -17.32 13.54 -67.55
CA VAL A 11 -16.32 13.51 -66.49
C VAL A 11 -16.75 12.42 -65.52
N LEU A 12 -16.26 11.22 -65.82
CA LEU A 12 -16.24 10.06 -64.94
C LEU A 12 -15.39 10.45 -63.72
N MET A 13 -16.05 10.95 -62.67
CA MET A 13 -15.45 11.05 -61.34
C MET A 13 -15.32 9.63 -60.79
N VAL A 14 -14.21 8.97 -61.11
CA VAL A 14 -13.75 7.77 -60.41
C VAL A 14 -13.31 8.23 -59.03
N GLY A 15 -14.26 8.25 -58.09
CA GLY A 15 -13.98 8.38 -56.68
C GLY A 15 -13.21 7.15 -56.23
N VAL A 16 -11.88 7.23 -56.24
CA VAL A 16 -11.03 6.26 -55.56
C VAL A 16 -11.41 6.35 -54.08
N ALA A 17 -12.20 5.39 -53.60
CA ALA A 17 -12.41 5.19 -52.18
C ALA A 17 -11.04 4.82 -51.60
N ALA A 18 -10.29 5.85 -51.18
CA ALA A 18 -9.13 5.66 -50.35
C ALA A 18 -9.64 5.11 -49.02
N CYS A 19 -9.62 3.79 -48.87
CA CYS A 19 -9.50 3.19 -47.55
C CYS A 19 -8.22 3.75 -46.94
N ARG A 20 -8.33 4.89 -46.27
CA ARG A 20 -7.34 5.28 -45.28
C ARG A 20 -7.45 4.21 -44.21
N THR A 21 -6.49 3.30 -44.21
CA THR A 21 -6.17 2.51 -43.04
C THR A 21 -5.83 3.53 -41.96
N GLU A 22 -6.83 3.93 -41.18
CA GLU A 22 -6.60 4.58 -39.90
C GLU A 22 -5.80 3.57 -39.09
N SER A 23 -4.48 3.79 -39.06
CA SER A 23 -3.58 3.12 -38.16
C SER A 23 -4.16 3.32 -36.77
N LEU A 24 -4.78 2.27 -36.22
CA LEU A 24 -5.09 2.23 -34.81
C LEU A 24 -3.82 2.62 -34.07
N PRO A 25 -3.87 3.55 -33.11
CA PRO A 25 -2.70 3.88 -32.31
C PRO A 25 -2.14 2.56 -31.78
N SER A 26 -0.85 2.31 -32.06
CA SER A 26 -0.14 1.18 -31.49
C SER A 26 -0.40 1.15 -29.98
N ALA A 27 -0.57 -0.03 -29.39
CA ALA A 27 -0.79 -0.21 -27.95
C ALA A 27 0.22 0.56 -27.07
N ASP A 28 1.37 0.93 -27.64
CA ASP A 28 2.40 1.79 -27.07
C ASP A 28 1.93 3.23 -26.76
N GLN A 29 0.92 3.78 -27.45
CA GLN A 29 0.36 5.12 -27.17
C GLN A 29 -0.71 5.14 -26.06
N LEU A 30 -1.14 3.97 -25.56
CA LEU A 30 -1.97 3.88 -24.35
C LEU A 30 -1.13 3.85 -23.06
N THR A 31 0.20 3.92 -23.16
CA THR A 31 1.12 4.00 -22.01
C THR A 31 1.16 5.39 -21.35
N GLY A 32 0.42 6.36 -21.88
CA GLY A 32 0.53 7.79 -21.54
C GLY A 32 0.00 8.25 -20.17
N GLN A 33 -0.66 7.38 -19.41
CA GLN A 33 -0.93 7.62 -17.99
C GLN A 33 -0.90 6.26 -17.28
N ARG A 34 0.22 5.94 -16.63
CA ARG A 34 0.18 4.96 -15.54
C ARG A 34 -0.76 5.57 -14.49
N GLY A 35 -2.00 5.12 -14.46
CA GLY A 35 -2.97 5.51 -13.45
C GLY A 35 -2.53 4.93 -12.12
N CYS A 36 -1.62 5.60 -11.43
CA CYS A 36 -1.28 5.26 -10.06
C CYS A 36 -2.55 5.48 -9.24
N THR A 37 -3.10 4.40 -8.68
CA THR A 37 -4.13 4.53 -7.65
C THR A 37 -3.48 5.22 -6.45
N GLU A 38 -4.20 6.04 -5.68
CA GLU A 38 -3.66 6.61 -4.42
C GLU A 38 -3.97 5.70 -3.23
N ILE A 39 -4.05 4.39 -3.47
CA ILE A 39 -4.59 3.44 -2.50
C ILE A 39 -3.47 2.96 -1.57
N GLY A 40 -3.76 3.00 -0.26
CA GLY A 40 -3.30 2.01 0.72
C GLY A 40 -1.78 1.85 0.93
N CYS A 41 -1.08 2.93 1.27
CA CYS A 41 0.30 2.84 1.76
C CYS A 41 0.38 3.45 3.16
N SER A 42 0.92 2.69 4.11
CA SER A 42 1.28 3.18 5.43
C SER A 42 2.69 2.69 5.76
N SER A 43 3.53 3.62 6.21
CA SER A 43 4.84 3.27 6.75
C SER A 43 4.67 2.87 8.21
N GLY A 44 5.34 1.82 8.64
CA GLY A 44 5.18 1.33 10.00
C GLY A 44 5.90 0.05 10.30
N LEU A 45 5.70 -0.43 11.52
CA LEU A 45 6.32 -1.62 12.06
C LEU A 45 5.24 -2.66 12.38
N THR A 46 5.35 -3.84 11.81
CA THR A 46 4.59 -5.01 12.25
C THR A 46 5.41 -5.76 13.29
N VAL A 47 4.84 -5.94 14.48
CA VAL A 47 5.35 -6.91 15.46
C VAL A 47 4.49 -8.16 15.35
N ARG A 48 5.08 -9.24 14.82
CA ARG A 48 4.44 -10.54 14.68
C ARG A 48 4.86 -11.44 15.84
N LEU A 49 3.89 -12.08 16.48
CA LEU A 49 4.06 -13.07 17.51
C LEU A 49 4.13 -14.45 16.86
N VAL A 50 5.12 -15.25 17.23
CA VAL A 50 5.33 -16.60 16.71
C VAL A 50 5.20 -17.61 17.86
N GLY A 51 4.62 -18.78 17.57
CA GLY A 51 4.34 -19.83 18.55
C GLY A 51 2.87 -19.89 18.98
N ASN A 52 2.63 -20.18 20.26
CA ASN A 52 1.28 -20.26 20.82
C ASN A 52 0.74 -18.86 21.15
N VAL A 53 0.23 -18.16 20.14
CA VAL A 53 -0.34 -16.82 20.32
C VAL A 53 -1.70 -16.91 21.02
N PRO A 54 -1.89 -16.26 22.18
CA PRO A 54 -3.18 -16.24 22.88
C PRO A 54 -4.20 -15.33 22.17
N ASP A 55 -5.48 -15.52 22.46
CA ASP A 55 -6.55 -14.62 21.98
C ASP A 55 -6.46 -13.19 22.56
N ALA A 56 -5.73 -13.01 23.67
CA ALA A 56 -5.53 -11.73 24.32
C ALA A 56 -4.06 -11.49 24.69
N PHE A 57 -3.53 -10.35 24.24
CA PHE A 57 -2.15 -9.93 24.53
C PHE A 57 -2.04 -8.41 24.56
N THR A 58 -0.90 -7.91 25.04
CA THR A 58 -0.53 -6.49 24.98
C THR A 58 0.87 -6.36 24.40
N ILE A 59 1.06 -5.47 23.44
CA ILE A 59 2.37 -5.12 22.91
C ILE A 59 2.65 -3.66 23.19
N ALA A 60 3.75 -3.37 23.88
CA ALA A 60 4.30 -2.03 24.00
C ALA A 60 5.51 -1.90 23.08
N ALA A 61 5.53 -0.87 22.24
CA ALA A 61 6.66 -0.53 21.38
C ALA A 61 7.22 0.84 21.80
N GLN A 62 8.49 0.88 22.18
CA GLN A 62 9.13 2.07 22.74
C GLN A 62 10.35 2.50 21.94
N ARG A 63 10.34 3.76 21.49
CA ARG A 63 11.53 4.43 20.98
C ARG A 63 12.44 4.85 22.15
N PRO A 64 13.77 4.79 22.00
CA PRO A 64 14.69 5.36 22.97
C PRO A 64 14.32 6.82 23.31
N GLY A 65 14.13 7.10 24.60
CA GLY A 65 13.83 8.45 25.09
C GLY A 65 12.38 8.93 24.89
N GLN A 66 11.47 8.10 24.40
CA GLN A 66 10.04 8.43 24.26
C GLN A 66 9.17 7.47 25.10
N PRO A 67 7.94 7.87 25.47
CA PRO A 67 6.99 6.95 26.08
C PRO A 67 6.60 5.80 25.12
N PRO A 68 6.24 4.62 25.64
CA PRO A 68 5.82 3.49 24.81
C PRO A 68 4.45 3.74 24.17
N ILE A 69 4.28 3.26 22.93
CA ILE A 69 2.96 3.07 22.33
C ILE A 69 2.47 1.70 22.78
N VAL A 70 1.31 1.65 23.45
CA VAL A 70 0.76 0.41 24.00
C VAL A 70 -0.46 0.00 23.19
N ALA A 71 -0.44 -1.20 22.65
CA ALA A 71 -1.57 -1.85 22.00
C ALA A 71 -2.10 -2.96 22.90
N ILE A 72 -3.34 -2.80 23.38
CA ILE A 72 -4.04 -3.83 24.15
C ILE A 72 -5.01 -4.50 23.20
N CYS A 73 -4.85 -5.82 23.01
CA CYS A 73 -5.59 -6.59 22.02
C CYS A 73 -6.43 -7.69 22.68
N PRO A 74 -7.60 -7.39 23.29
CA PRO A 74 -8.56 -8.42 23.71
C PRO A 74 -9.30 -9.02 22.50
N GLU A 75 -9.25 -10.33 22.31
CA GLU A 75 -9.99 -11.05 21.24
C GLU A 75 -9.75 -10.45 19.83
N GLY A 76 -8.56 -9.90 19.58
CA GLY A 76 -8.23 -9.20 18.32
C GLY A 76 -8.87 -7.81 18.15
N ARG A 77 -9.41 -7.19 19.21
CA ARG A 77 -9.98 -5.82 19.18
C ARG A 77 -9.03 -4.83 19.84
N ILE A 78 -9.00 -3.59 19.35
CA ILE A 78 -8.05 -2.56 19.80
C ILE A 78 -8.63 -1.76 20.96
N THR A 79 -7.90 -1.66 22.06
CA THR A 79 -8.00 -0.55 23.02
C THR A 79 -6.68 0.20 23.02
N VAL A 80 -6.63 1.38 22.41
CA VAL A 80 -5.47 2.30 22.50
C VAL A 80 -5.67 3.16 23.74
N PRO A 81 -4.85 3.02 24.80
CA PRO A 81 -4.76 4.04 25.83
C PRO A 81 -4.03 5.24 25.24
N ASP A 82 -4.81 6.28 24.92
CA ASP A 82 -4.40 7.64 24.55
C ASP A 82 -3.43 7.83 23.37
N ARG A 83 -3.90 8.60 22.38
CA ARG A 83 -3.24 8.97 21.11
C ARG A 83 -2.01 9.89 21.25
N GLU A 84 -1.41 10.03 22.43
CA GLU A 84 -0.40 11.07 22.69
C GLU A 84 0.90 10.91 21.88
N ALA A 85 1.17 9.74 21.30
CA ALA A 85 2.42 9.47 20.57
C ALA A 85 2.39 9.72 19.05
N GLY A 86 1.26 10.15 18.46
CA GLY A 86 1.17 10.43 17.02
C GLY A 86 1.27 9.21 16.09
N ALA A 87 1.35 8.00 16.66
CA ALA A 87 1.30 6.72 15.96
C ALA A 87 0.00 5.98 16.34
N SER A 88 -0.55 5.21 15.42
CA SER A 88 -1.74 4.38 15.68
C SER A 88 -1.35 2.90 15.71
N ALA A 89 -2.06 2.09 16.47
CA ALA A 89 -1.79 0.65 16.59
C ALA A 89 -3.02 -0.14 16.14
N ILE A 90 -2.80 -1.16 15.32
CA ILE A 90 -3.83 -2.02 14.75
C ILE A 90 -3.54 -3.45 15.19
N CYS A 91 -4.41 -4.02 16.03
CA CYS A 91 -4.32 -5.41 16.43
C CYS A 91 -4.59 -6.33 15.23
N GLN A 92 -3.78 -7.38 15.13
CA GLN A 92 -3.89 -8.47 14.16
C GLN A 92 -3.98 -9.80 14.93
N PRO A 93 -4.49 -10.88 14.32
CA PRO A 93 -4.61 -12.17 15.01
C PRO A 93 -3.28 -12.69 15.60
N ASP A 94 -2.17 -12.39 14.94
CA ASP A 94 -0.82 -12.82 15.27
C ASP A 94 0.10 -11.65 15.64
N GLY A 95 -0.42 -10.47 16.01
CA GLY A 95 0.47 -9.34 16.32
C GLY A 95 -0.17 -7.96 16.30
N VAL A 96 0.66 -6.94 16.08
CA VAL A 96 0.23 -5.53 15.99
C VAL A 96 0.99 -4.83 14.87
N PHE A 97 0.26 -4.07 14.06
CA PHE A 97 0.85 -3.07 13.19
C PHE A 97 0.83 -1.69 13.85
N PHE A 98 2.00 -1.10 14.02
CA PHE A 98 2.18 0.28 14.48
C PHE A 98 2.33 1.19 13.26
N ASP A 99 1.27 1.89 12.91
CA ASP A 99 1.15 2.83 11.80
C ASP A 99 1.88 4.15 12.13
N ASN A 100 2.57 4.70 11.13
CA ASN A 100 3.44 5.87 11.24
C ASN A 100 4.55 5.72 12.31
N PHE A 101 4.97 4.49 12.55
CA PHE A 101 6.00 4.15 13.52
C PHE A 101 7.17 3.43 12.84
N THR A 102 8.19 4.21 12.46
CA THR A 102 9.40 3.72 11.77
C THR A 102 10.70 3.99 12.56
N PRO A 103 10.85 3.46 13.79
CA PRO A 103 12.08 3.65 14.56
C PRO A 103 13.29 2.92 13.98
N GLU A 104 14.48 3.49 14.13
CA GLU A 104 15.76 2.81 13.84
C GLU A 104 16.09 1.73 14.88
N GLU A 105 15.64 1.91 16.12
CA GLU A 105 15.76 0.97 17.23
C GLU A 105 14.50 1.07 18.12
N VAL A 106 14.00 -0.07 18.58
CA VAL A 106 12.78 -0.15 19.39
C VAL A 106 12.88 -1.25 20.43
N GLU A 107 12.44 -0.94 21.65
CA GLU A 107 12.15 -1.96 22.65
C GLU A 107 10.70 -2.42 22.52
N ILE A 108 10.52 -3.72 22.34
CA ILE A 108 9.22 -4.38 22.22
C ILE A 108 9.01 -5.20 23.48
N VAL A 109 7.92 -4.91 24.20
CA VAL A 109 7.49 -5.68 25.37
C VAL A 109 6.13 -6.31 25.07
N VAL A 110 6.10 -7.64 24.99
CA VAL A 110 4.89 -8.43 24.83
C VAL A 110 4.47 -8.96 26.18
N ARG A 111 3.20 -8.78 26.55
CA ARG A 111 2.59 -9.34 27.76
C ARG A 111 1.45 -10.28 27.37
N VAL A 112 1.51 -11.51 27.87
CA VAL A 112 0.52 -12.56 27.70
C VAL A 112 0.04 -13.01 29.07
N GLY A 113 -1.24 -12.80 29.37
CA GLY A 113 -1.80 -13.08 30.70
C GLY A 113 -1.14 -12.23 31.81
N GLN A 114 -1.02 -12.80 33.02
CA GLN A 114 -0.52 -12.06 34.20
C GLN A 114 1.00 -12.17 34.44
N SER A 115 1.67 -13.14 33.82
CA SER A 115 3.04 -13.52 34.23
C SER A 115 4.06 -13.60 33.10
N ASN A 116 3.60 -13.72 31.85
CA ASN A 116 4.49 -13.98 30.72
C ASN A 116 4.80 -12.67 30.00
N ASN A 117 5.98 -12.13 30.26
CA ASN A 117 6.50 -10.95 29.59
C ASN A 117 7.74 -11.32 28.77
N VAL A 118 7.76 -10.93 27.50
CA VAL A 118 8.93 -11.01 26.62
C VAL A 118 9.35 -9.58 26.29
N SER A 119 10.58 -9.19 26.62
CA SER A 119 11.17 -7.93 26.15
C SER A 119 12.30 -8.20 25.15
N ARG A 120 12.35 -7.43 24.06
CA ARG A 120 13.39 -7.45 23.04
C ARG A 120 13.72 -6.04 22.59
N LEU A 121 15.00 -5.69 22.61
CA LEU A 121 15.52 -4.52 21.89
C LEU A 121 15.91 -4.97 20.48
N VAL A 122 15.35 -4.32 19.45
CA VAL A 122 15.54 -4.69 18.06
C VAL A 122 15.84 -3.47 17.19
N LYS A 123 16.52 -3.70 16.07
CA LYS A 123 16.76 -2.72 14.99
C LYS A 123 16.03 -3.19 13.74
N PRO A 124 14.80 -2.72 13.49
CA PRO A 124 14.02 -3.21 12.35
C PRO A 124 14.70 -2.87 11.02
N THR A 125 14.60 -3.77 10.05
CA THR A 125 15.02 -3.50 8.67
C THR A 125 13.79 -3.16 7.85
N TYR A 126 13.72 -1.94 7.35
CA TYR A 126 12.57 -1.48 6.55
C TYR A 126 12.81 -1.73 5.07
N GLU A 127 11.75 -2.18 4.41
CA GLU A 127 11.69 -2.33 2.97
C GLU A 127 10.74 -1.29 2.36
N LYS A 128 11.05 -0.90 1.12
CA LYS A 128 10.19 0.00 0.36
C LYS A 128 9.06 -0.78 -0.29
N VAL A 129 7.84 -0.39 0.02
CA VAL A 129 6.61 -0.97 -0.51
C VAL A 129 5.96 0.03 -1.47
N GLN A 130 5.55 -0.45 -2.64
CA GLN A 130 4.87 0.35 -3.68
C GLN A 130 3.53 -0.32 -4.05
N PRO A 131 2.49 -0.16 -3.23
CA PRO A 131 1.19 -0.82 -3.44
C PRO A 131 0.53 -0.46 -4.78
N ASN A 132 0.82 0.75 -5.27
CA ASN A 132 0.28 1.26 -6.53
C ASN A 132 1.13 0.89 -7.76
N GLY A 133 2.11 0.00 -7.57
CA GLY A 133 2.98 -0.53 -8.62
C GLY A 133 4.34 0.17 -8.71
N PRO A 134 5.30 -0.42 -9.46
CA PRO A 134 6.65 0.11 -9.57
C PRO A 134 6.70 1.56 -10.08
N GLY A 135 7.30 2.43 -9.27
CA GLY A 135 7.44 3.86 -9.58
C GLY A 135 6.17 4.69 -9.38
N CYS A 136 5.10 4.10 -8.83
CA CYS A 136 3.91 4.83 -8.42
C CYS A 136 4.01 5.27 -6.95
N PRO A 137 3.83 6.56 -6.65
CA PRO A 137 3.74 7.05 -5.28
C PRO A 137 2.35 6.72 -4.65
N PRO A 138 2.22 6.83 -3.31
CA PRO A 138 3.32 6.95 -2.34
C PRO A 138 4.14 5.66 -2.22
N VAL A 139 5.40 5.80 -1.81
CA VAL A 139 6.26 4.68 -1.40
C VAL A 139 6.27 4.66 0.13
N CYS A 140 5.93 3.54 0.75
CA CYS A 140 5.98 3.39 2.21
C CYS A 140 7.13 2.49 2.65
N GLU A 141 7.52 2.65 3.91
CA GLU A 141 8.59 1.88 4.55
C GLU A 141 7.97 0.96 5.58
N GLN A 142 8.11 -0.35 5.38
CA GLN A 142 7.51 -1.35 6.26
C GLN A 142 8.58 -2.31 6.76
N ALA A 143 8.52 -2.62 8.05
CA ALA A 143 9.35 -3.65 8.67
C ALA A 143 8.46 -4.67 9.38
N VAL A 144 8.96 -5.91 9.47
CA VAL A 144 8.38 -6.96 10.29
C VAL A 144 9.43 -7.41 11.30
N VAL A 145 9.04 -7.47 12.56
CA VAL A 145 9.84 -8.07 13.65
C VAL A 145 9.06 -9.23 14.22
N GLU A 146 9.70 -10.38 14.31
CA GLU A 146 9.12 -11.59 14.90
C GLU A 146 9.56 -11.73 16.35
N ILE A 147 8.59 -12.01 17.23
CA ILE A 147 8.80 -12.25 18.65
C ILE A 147 8.28 -13.65 18.98
N GLU A 148 9.19 -14.56 19.26
CA GLU A 148 8.87 -15.90 19.73
C GLU A 148 8.29 -15.85 21.15
N LEU A 149 7.11 -16.45 21.32
CA LEU A 149 6.49 -16.64 22.63
C LEU A 149 6.98 -17.97 23.25
N PRO A 150 7.17 -17.99 24.58
CA PRO A 150 7.60 -19.19 25.30
C PRO A 150 6.56 -20.31 25.34
#